data_AF-A0A2V7MIM7-F1
#
_entry.id   AF-A0A2V7MIM7-F1
#
_cell.length_a   1.000
_cell.length_b   1.000
_cell.length_c   1.000
_cell.angle_alpha   90.00
_cell.angle_beta   90.00
_cell.angle_gamma   90.00
#
_symmetry.space_group_name_H-M   'P 1'
#
loop_
_entity.id
_entity.type
_entity.pdbx_description
1 polymer ?
#
loop_
_entity_poly.entity_id
_entity_poly.type
_entity_poly.pdbx_seq_one_letter_code
_entity_poly.pdbx_strand_id
1 'polypeptide(L)'
;MIGSRRTHLETVLAAILALVFPSAAGAQSRLQGHVIDSEMGNSVASAIVRMGRDTAVAAAADSQGFFLITGLRRGEITIVIRAVGYEEGVFKLFMPDSGEIVRQFALDFNGYMLPAVQVLARAEVLQPRYIDFERRRLRGLGAYLRWDDIKQKGYSTVGDALRTVRGVRIQCDQARFECYAVMARSPNCHPTWYIDGIEVHSFQENTPIRDIYGIEVYRGTGEIPAEFGGSTAGCGVIVMWTKSRPYR
;
A
#
# COMPACT_ATOMS: atom_id res chain seq x y z
N MET A 1 13.73 -95.42 48.74
CA MET A 1 13.46 -95.72 47.32
C MET A 1 12.25 -94.91 46.90
N ILE A 2 12.33 -94.27 45.71
CA ILE A 2 11.24 -93.71 44.89
C ILE A 2 10.56 -92.46 45.49
N GLY A 3 10.40 -91.33 44.82
CA GLY A 3 10.66 -90.97 43.43
C GLY A 3 10.01 -89.61 43.16
N SER A 4 10.80 -88.71 42.59
CA SER A 4 10.45 -87.36 42.10
C SER A 4 9.18 -87.32 41.24
N ARG A 5 8.39 -86.24 41.37
CA ARG A 5 7.69 -85.60 40.24
C ARG A 5 7.41 -84.13 40.53
N ARG A 6 8.25 -83.27 39.93
CA ARG A 6 8.02 -81.84 39.70
C ARG A 6 6.75 -81.64 38.87
N THR A 7 5.91 -80.70 39.26
CA THR A 7 4.97 -80.04 38.34
C THR A 7 4.97 -78.54 38.63
N HIS A 8 5.40 -77.78 37.63
CA HIS A 8 5.34 -76.33 37.54
C HIS A 8 3.93 -75.94 37.07
N LEU A 9 3.31 -74.93 37.65
CA LEU A 9 2.19 -74.18 37.05
C LEU A 9 2.26 -72.75 37.62
N GLU A 10 3.12 -71.92 37.04
CA GLU A 10 2.73 -70.82 36.13
C GLU A 10 2.02 -69.66 36.84
N THR A 11 2.85 -68.76 37.38
CA THR A 11 2.53 -67.36 37.65
C THR A 11 2.10 -66.69 36.35
N VAL A 12 0.80 -66.37 36.22
CA VAL A 12 0.27 -65.49 35.17
C VAL A 12 0.72 -64.07 35.49
N LEU A 13 1.84 -63.65 34.87
CA LEU A 13 2.24 -62.24 34.82
C LEU A 13 1.44 -61.59 33.67
N ALA A 14 0.34 -60.93 34.00
CA ALA A 14 -0.41 -60.14 33.03
C ALA A 14 0.45 -58.92 32.61
N ALA A 15 1.15 -59.04 31.49
CA ALA A 15 1.83 -57.93 30.85
C ALA A 15 0.76 -57.00 30.24
N ILE A 16 0.45 -55.91 30.93
CA ILE A 16 -0.31 -54.79 30.36
C ILE A 16 0.61 -54.13 29.33
N LEU A 17 0.52 -54.57 28.08
CA LEU A 17 1.13 -53.91 26.95
C LEU A 17 0.36 -52.60 26.72
N ALA A 18 0.82 -51.52 27.35
CA ALA A 18 0.35 -50.18 27.03
C ALA A 18 0.70 -49.92 25.56
N LEU A 19 -0.30 -50.06 24.67
CA LEU A 19 -0.25 -49.51 23.33
C LEU A 19 -0.11 -48.00 23.46
N VAL A 20 1.14 -47.53 23.50
CA VAL A 20 1.47 -46.14 23.23
C VAL A 20 1.17 -45.96 21.76
N PHE A 21 -0.08 -45.62 21.44
CA PHE A 21 -0.41 -45.09 20.12
C PHE A 21 0.49 -43.86 19.95
N PRO A 22 1.40 -43.82 18.97
CA PRO A 22 2.04 -42.57 18.61
C PRO A 22 0.88 -41.66 18.24
N SER A 23 0.63 -40.66 19.08
CA SER A 23 -0.26 -39.57 18.70
C SER A 23 0.38 -39.02 17.44
N ALA A 24 -0.28 -39.18 16.30
CA ALA A 24 0.09 -38.46 15.11
C ALA A 24 0.03 -36.99 15.51
N ALA A 25 1.18 -36.43 15.91
CA ALA A 25 1.35 -35.00 16.01
C ALA A 25 1.07 -34.53 14.59
N GLY A 26 -0.18 -34.10 14.36
CA GLY A 26 -0.63 -33.70 13.04
C GLY A 26 0.41 -32.72 12.53
N ALA A 27 0.99 -33.05 11.38
CA ALA A 27 1.96 -32.18 10.76
C ALA A 27 1.28 -30.81 10.61
N GLN A 28 1.78 -29.84 11.38
CA GLN A 28 1.22 -28.52 11.50
C GLN A 28 2.25 -27.55 10.94
N SER A 29 1.83 -26.72 10.00
CA SER A 29 2.64 -25.67 9.42
C SER A 29 2.43 -24.36 10.17
N ARG A 30 3.40 -23.44 9.98
CA ARG A 30 3.40 -22.10 10.56
C ARG A 30 3.47 -21.10 9.42
N LEU A 31 2.75 -20.00 9.56
CA LEU A 31 2.80 -18.86 8.65
C LEU A 31 3.38 -17.67 9.41
N GLN A 32 4.58 -17.26 9.04
CA GLN A 32 5.14 -15.99 9.42
C GLN A 32 4.82 -14.97 8.32
N GLY A 33 4.08 -13.94 8.70
CA GLY A 33 3.71 -12.88 7.79
C GLY A 33 4.34 -11.55 8.18
N HIS A 34 4.68 -10.76 7.18
CA HIS A 34 5.05 -9.36 7.35
C HIS A 34 4.05 -8.50 6.57
N VAL A 35 3.25 -7.71 7.28
CA VAL A 35 2.27 -6.82 6.68
C VAL A 35 2.97 -5.53 6.32
N ILE A 36 2.91 -5.19 5.04
CA ILE A 36 3.52 -3.99 4.50
C ILE A 36 2.49 -3.16 3.76
N ASP A 37 2.76 -1.87 3.66
CA ASP A 37 2.08 -0.94 2.79
C ASP A 37 2.46 -1.29 1.34
N SER A 38 1.46 -1.44 0.46
CA SER A 38 1.71 -1.81 -0.94
C SER A 38 2.40 -0.72 -1.75
N GLU A 39 2.27 0.54 -1.34
CA GLU A 39 2.81 1.71 -2.04
C GLU A 39 4.25 2.02 -1.58
N MET A 40 4.51 1.92 -0.28
CA MET A 40 5.80 2.35 0.30
C MET A 40 6.65 1.19 0.84
N GLY A 41 6.10 -0.02 0.95
CA GLY A 41 6.80 -1.17 1.55
C GLY A 41 7.03 -1.04 3.06
N ASN A 42 6.47 0.01 3.68
CA ASN A 42 6.58 0.27 5.12
C ASN A 42 5.79 -0.77 5.90
N SER A 43 6.28 -1.11 7.09
CA SER A 43 5.59 -2.07 7.95
C SER A 43 4.27 -1.50 8.47
N VAL A 44 3.20 -2.29 8.37
CA VAL A 44 1.87 -1.91 8.85
C VAL A 44 1.63 -2.54 10.22
N ALA A 45 1.76 -1.72 11.25
CA ALA A 45 1.55 -2.16 12.63
C ALA A 45 0.08 -2.48 12.93
N SER A 46 -0.14 -3.36 13.90
CA SER A 46 -1.47 -3.65 14.47
C SER A 46 -2.52 -4.12 13.46
N ALA A 47 -2.09 -4.68 12.33
CA ALA A 47 -2.97 -5.33 11.38
C ALA A 47 -3.59 -6.59 12.00
N ILE A 48 -4.90 -6.77 11.85
CA ILE A 48 -5.64 -7.93 12.33
C ILE A 48 -5.75 -8.95 11.20
N VAL A 49 -5.36 -10.19 11.47
CA VAL A 49 -5.39 -11.31 10.52
C VAL A 49 -6.50 -12.28 10.92
N ARG A 50 -7.35 -12.64 9.95
CA ARG A 50 -8.47 -13.60 10.10
C ARG A 50 -8.35 -14.68 9.04
N MET A 51 -8.83 -15.89 9.33
CA MET A 51 -8.87 -16.99 8.35
C MET A 51 -10.19 -16.97 7.58
N GLY A 52 -10.40 -15.96 6.73
CA GLY A 52 -11.69 -15.65 6.09
C GLY A 52 -12.39 -14.42 6.69
N ARG A 53 -13.44 -13.91 6.03
CA ARG A 53 -14.10 -12.64 6.43
C ARG A 53 -14.78 -12.71 7.81
N ASP A 54 -15.46 -13.82 8.09
CA ASP A 54 -16.33 -13.94 9.29
C ASP A 54 -15.76 -14.87 10.38
N THR A 55 -14.49 -15.25 10.29
CA THR A 55 -13.85 -16.14 11.29
C THR A 55 -13.22 -15.36 12.44
N ALA A 56 -12.91 -16.00 13.57
CA ALA A 56 -12.23 -15.34 14.68
C ALA A 56 -10.84 -14.78 14.27
N VAL A 57 -10.34 -13.81 15.06
CA VAL A 57 -8.98 -13.29 14.89
C VAL A 57 -7.99 -14.44 15.06
N ALA A 58 -7.15 -14.65 14.04
CA ALA A 58 -6.14 -15.70 14.03
C ALA A 58 -4.79 -15.17 14.54
N ALA A 59 -4.46 -13.92 14.24
CA ALA A 59 -3.28 -13.23 14.75
C ALA A 59 -3.44 -11.70 14.64
N ALA A 60 -2.57 -10.97 15.34
CA ALA A 60 -2.38 -9.53 15.16
C ALA A 60 -0.91 -9.26 14.87
N ALA A 61 -0.65 -8.32 13.97
CA ALA A 61 0.69 -7.86 13.66
C ALA A 61 1.24 -6.97 14.78
N ASP A 62 2.52 -7.13 15.08
CA ASP A 62 3.24 -6.33 16.06
C ASP A 62 3.53 -4.89 15.55
N SER A 63 4.33 -4.13 16.31
CA SER A 63 4.72 -2.76 15.93
C SER A 63 5.61 -2.70 14.69
N GLN A 64 6.24 -3.81 14.30
CA GLN A 64 7.07 -3.95 13.12
C GLN A 64 6.31 -4.65 11.97
N GLY A 65 4.99 -4.83 12.10
CA GLY A 65 4.13 -5.43 11.09
C GLY A 65 4.26 -6.95 10.96
N PHE A 66 4.98 -7.63 11.85
CA PHE A 66 5.11 -9.09 11.80
C PHE A 66 3.99 -9.78 12.57
N PHE A 67 3.51 -10.91 12.03
CA PHE A 67 2.58 -11.79 12.72
C PHE A 67 2.97 -13.25 12.52
N LEU A 68 2.51 -14.12 13.42
CA LEU A 68 2.73 -15.55 13.36
C LEU A 68 1.42 -16.30 13.60
N ILE A 69 1.07 -17.21 12.68
CA ILE A 69 -0.02 -18.17 12.85
C ILE A 69 0.59 -19.56 12.92
N THR A 70 0.23 -20.33 13.94
CA THR A 70 0.72 -21.70 14.15
C THR A 70 -0.42 -22.71 14.09
N GLY A 71 -0.11 -23.97 13.81
CA GLY A 71 -1.12 -25.03 13.85
C GLY A 71 -1.95 -25.15 12.57
N LEU A 72 -1.45 -24.62 11.45
CA LEU A 72 -2.14 -24.66 10.17
C LEU A 72 -2.05 -26.06 9.56
N ARG A 73 -3.18 -26.58 9.08
CA ARG A 73 -3.24 -27.85 8.37
C ARG A 73 -2.87 -27.65 6.91
N ARG A 74 -2.40 -28.72 6.25
CA ARG A 74 -2.21 -28.72 4.79
C ARG A 74 -3.49 -28.34 4.06
N GLY A 75 -3.35 -27.53 3.01
CA GLY A 75 -4.44 -27.16 2.11
C GLY A 75 -4.41 -25.70 1.72
N GLU A 76 -5.37 -25.31 0.88
CA GLU A 76 -5.57 -23.91 0.53
C GLU A 76 -6.29 -23.19 1.68
N ILE A 77 -5.70 -22.10 2.14
CA ILE A 77 -6.28 -21.20 3.12
C ILE A 77 -6.46 -19.82 2.50
N THR A 78 -7.50 -19.13 2.93
CA THR A 78 -7.68 -17.70 2.64
C THR A 78 -7.51 -16.94 3.94
N ILE A 79 -6.60 -15.97 3.94
CA ILE A 79 -6.45 -15.02 5.04
C ILE A 79 -6.97 -13.66 4.61
N VAL A 80 -7.60 -12.98 5.56
CA VAL A 80 -8.11 -11.61 5.42
C VAL A 80 -7.35 -10.76 6.42
N ILE A 81 -6.68 -9.73 5.93
CA ILE A 81 -5.87 -8.82 6.75
C ILE A 81 -6.49 -7.43 6.70
N ARG A 82 -6.76 -6.87 7.88
CA ARG A 82 -7.35 -5.54 8.02
C ARG A 82 -6.49 -4.67 8.93
N ALA A 83 -6.21 -3.45 8.48
CA ALA A 83 -5.55 -2.43 9.28
C ALA A 83 -6.30 -1.10 9.17
N VAL A 84 -6.15 -0.25 10.18
CA VAL A 84 -6.78 1.08 10.18
C VAL A 84 -6.13 1.95 9.10
N GLY A 85 -6.95 2.55 8.24
CA GLY A 85 -6.48 3.34 7.10
C GLY A 85 -6.09 2.52 5.88
N TYR A 86 -6.26 1.19 5.89
CA TYR A 86 -5.97 0.32 4.76
C TYR A 86 -7.25 -0.34 4.22
N GLU A 87 -7.25 -0.67 2.94
CA GLU A 87 -8.25 -1.53 2.31
C GLU A 87 -8.01 -2.97 2.80
N GLU A 88 -9.09 -3.74 2.90
CA GLU A 88 -9.02 -5.12 3.37
C GLU A 88 -8.32 -6.00 2.33
N GLY A 89 -7.19 -6.60 2.71
CA GLY A 89 -6.43 -7.51 1.84
C GLY A 89 -6.90 -8.94 1.99
N VAL A 90 -7.17 -9.62 0.87
CA VAL A 90 -7.57 -11.04 0.83
C VAL A 90 -6.51 -11.85 0.09
N PHE A 91 -5.88 -12.80 0.80
CA PHE A 91 -4.76 -13.57 0.27
C PHE A 91 -5.03 -15.07 0.33
N LYS A 92 -4.78 -15.75 -0.78
CA LYS A 92 -4.85 -17.21 -0.87
C LYS A 92 -3.46 -17.81 -0.78
N LEU A 93 -3.31 -18.81 0.07
CA LEU A 93 -2.04 -19.47 0.37
C LEU A 93 -2.26 -20.98 0.36
N PHE A 94 -1.27 -21.74 -0.11
CA PHE A 94 -1.26 -23.18 0.01
C PHE A 94 -0.29 -23.58 1.12
N MET A 95 -0.80 -24.20 2.19
CA MET A 95 0.00 -24.64 3.32
C MET A 95 0.51 -26.07 3.11
N PRO A 96 1.81 -26.35 3.34
CA PRO A 96 2.36 -27.69 3.31
C PRO A 96 1.92 -28.51 4.53
N ASP A 97 2.23 -29.81 4.52
CA ASP A 97 2.02 -30.71 5.65
C ASP A 97 2.82 -30.26 6.89
N SER A 98 4.05 -29.79 6.73
CA SER A 98 4.85 -29.25 7.83
C SER A 98 5.80 -28.17 7.31
N GLY A 99 6.33 -27.37 8.24
CA GLY A 99 7.30 -26.32 7.95
C GLY A 99 6.74 -24.91 8.10
N GLU A 100 7.56 -23.94 7.73
CA GLU A 100 7.27 -22.52 7.88
C GLU A 100 7.19 -21.85 6.51
N ILE A 101 6.13 -21.06 6.31
CA ILE A 101 6.01 -20.14 5.18
C ILE A 101 6.29 -18.74 5.71
N VAL A 102 7.26 -18.06 5.09
CA VAL A 102 7.54 -16.63 5.31
C VAL A 102 7.07 -15.86 4.09
N ARG A 103 6.14 -14.91 4.27
CA ARG A 103 5.62 -14.11 3.15
C ARG A 103 5.28 -12.69 3.56
N GLN A 104 5.46 -11.76 2.62
CA GLN A 104 4.99 -10.39 2.76
C GLN A 104 3.55 -10.26 2.23
N PHE A 105 2.75 -9.48 2.95
CA PHE A 105 1.35 -9.21 2.65
C PHE A 105 1.18 -7.70 2.49
N ALA A 106 1.00 -7.26 1.25
CA ALA A 106 0.87 -5.85 0.91
C ALA A 106 -0.59 -5.39 1.00
N LEU A 107 -0.87 -4.37 1.80
CA LEU A 107 -2.18 -3.74 1.92
C LEU A 107 -2.21 -2.39 1.22
N ASP A 108 -3.30 -2.10 0.53
CA ASP A 108 -3.51 -0.82 -0.12
C ASP A 108 -4.04 0.22 0.87
N PHE A 109 -3.50 1.43 0.85
CA PHE A 109 -3.99 2.51 1.69
C PHE A 109 -5.36 3.01 1.21
N ASN A 110 -6.36 3.11 2.10
CA ASN A 110 -7.77 3.28 1.71
C ASN A 110 -8.20 4.71 1.38
N GLY A 111 -7.32 5.71 1.45
CA GLY A 111 -7.73 7.09 1.16
C GLY A 111 -8.29 7.88 2.34
N TYR A 112 -8.73 7.21 3.40
CA TYR A 112 -9.48 7.84 4.46
C TYR A 112 -8.75 7.69 5.79
N MET A 113 -8.37 8.82 6.42
CA MET A 113 -8.50 9.01 7.87
C MET A 113 -8.38 10.48 8.30
N LEU A 114 -9.40 10.90 9.05
CA LEU A 114 -9.56 11.87 10.16
C LEU A 114 -8.45 12.90 10.49
N PRO A 115 -8.83 14.07 11.04
CA PRO A 115 -8.44 15.39 10.57
C PRO A 115 -7.00 15.84 10.89
N ALA A 116 -6.39 16.41 9.85
CA ALA A 116 -5.33 17.43 9.75
C ALA A 116 -4.05 17.39 10.61
N VAL A 117 -3.99 16.70 11.75
CA VAL A 117 -2.84 16.80 12.68
C VAL A 117 -1.77 15.73 12.42
N GLN A 118 -2.06 14.68 11.65
CA GLN A 118 -1.07 13.61 11.33
C GLN A 118 -0.35 13.76 9.97
N VAL A 119 -0.61 14.83 9.20
CA VAL A 119 -0.10 14.95 7.82
C VAL A 119 1.42 15.05 7.75
N LEU A 120 2.07 15.69 8.74
CA LEU A 120 3.54 15.79 8.77
C LEU A 120 4.22 14.49 9.22
N ALA A 121 3.66 13.79 10.21
CA ALA A 121 4.21 12.53 10.72
C ALA A 121 4.19 11.38 9.69
N ARG A 122 3.24 11.41 8.74
CA ARG A 122 3.20 10.43 7.63
C ARG A 122 3.97 10.89 6.39
N ALA A 123 4.12 12.20 6.20
CA ALA A 123 5.04 12.74 5.20
C ALA A 123 6.48 12.28 5.46
N GLU A 124 6.92 12.23 6.72
CA GLU A 124 8.25 11.72 7.10
C GLU A 124 8.48 10.24 6.71
N VAL A 125 7.41 9.46 6.58
CA VAL A 125 7.41 8.04 6.15
C VAL A 125 7.29 7.90 4.62
N LEU A 126 6.87 8.96 3.94
CA LEU A 126 6.79 9.13 2.51
C LEU A 126 8.17 9.57 1.97
N GLN A 127 8.51 9.24 0.71
CA GLN A 127 9.79 9.64 0.10
C GLN A 127 10.05 11.16 0.26
N PRO A 128 11.32 11.63 0.34
CA PRO A 128 11.63 13.05 0.56
C PRO A 128 10.87 14.02 -0.35
N ARG A 129 10.62 13.62 -1.61
CA ARG A 129 9.85 14.40 -2.58
C ARG A 129 8.40 14.67 -2.18
N TYR A 130 7.76 13.74 -1.47
CA TYR A 130 6.38 13.91 -0.98
C TYR A 130 6.32 14.78 0.28
N ILE A 131 7.37 14.77 1.11
CA ILE A 131 7.50 15.71 2.24
C ILE A 131 7.46 17.14 1.73
N ASP A 132 8.23 17.41 0.68
CA ASP A 132 8.30 18.76 0.11
C ASP A 132 6.95 19.15 -0.53
N PHE A 133 6.26 18.22 -1.22
CA PHE A 133 4.89 18.44 -1.69
C PHE A 133 3.92 18.79 -0.54
N GLU A 134 3.86 17.97 0.52
CA GLU A 134 2.93 18.21 1.64
C GLU A 134 3.26 19.51 2.38
N ARG A 135 4.56 19.82 2.56
CA ARG A 135 5.00 21.09 3.13
C ARG A 135 4.48 22.27 2.32
N ARG A 136 4.60 22.22 0.99
CA ARG A 136 4.10 23.27 0.09
C ARG A 136 2.58 23.35 0.10
N ARG A 137 1.89 22.20 0.05
CA ARG A 137 0.42 22.11 0.15
C ARG A 137 -0.12 22.74 1.44
N LEU A 138 0.52 22.47 2.57
CA LEU A 138 0.12 23.03 3.87
C LEU A 138 0.38 24.55 3.97
N ARG A 139 1.38 25.07 3.25
CA ARG A 139 1.58 26.54 3.11
C ARG A 139 0.48 27.20 2.27
N GLY A 140 -0.16 26.44 1.37
CA GLY A 140 -1.34 26.88 0.62
C GLY A 140 -1.07 27.92 -0.48
N LEU A 141 0.19 28.07 -0.91
CA LEU A 141 0.54 28.94 -2.03
C LEU A 141 0.31 28.21 -3.34
N GLY A 142 -0.59 28.68 -4.19
CA GLY A 142 -0.97 27.99 -5.43
C GLY A 142 -2.21 27.09 -5.26
N ALA A 143 -2.33 26.08 -6.12
CA ALA A 143 -3.38 25.07 -6.05
C ALA A 143 -2.78 23.66 -6.03
N TYR A 144 -3.41 22.78 -5.26
CA TYR A 144 -2.93 21.43 -5.04
C TYR A 144 -4.06 20.44 -5.29
N LEU A 145 -3.72 19.36 -6.00
CA LEU A 145 -4.56 18.18 -6.14
C LEU A 145 -3.77 17.01 -5.57
N ARG A 146 -4.18 16.49 -4.43
CA ARG A 146 -3.56 15.30 -3.84
C ARG A 146 -4.27 14.05 -4.35
N TRP A 147 -3.61 12.91 -4.28
CA TRP A 147 -4.14 11.63 -4.75
C TRP A 147 -5.53 11.27 -4.17
N ASP A 148 -5.84 11.71 -2.95
CA ASP A 148 -7.15 11.48 -2.33
C ASP A 148 -8.21 12.41 -2.92
N ASP A 149 -7.90 13.68 -3.16
CA ASP A 149 -8.77 14.59 -3.91
C ASP A 149 -9.03 14.06 -5.34
N ILE A 150 -8.00 13.54 -6.00
CA ILE A 150 -8.07 12.96 -7.34
C ILE A 150 -8.97 11.72 -7.33
N LYS A 151 -8.78 10.79 -6.38
CA LYS A 151 -9.58 9.57 -6.23
C LYS A 151 -11.04 9.92 -5.91
N GLN A 152 -11.27 10.82 -4.96
CA GLN A 152 -12.62 11.20 -4.52
C GLN A 152 -13.43 11.86 -5.63
N LYS A 153 -12.80 12.71 -6.44
CA LYS A 153 -13.47 13.43 -7.53
C LYS A 153 -13.57 12.62 -8.83
N GLY A 154 -12.95 11.44 -8.89
CA GLY A 154 -13.09 10.51 -10.01
C GLY A 154 -12.42 11.00 -11.30
N TYR A 155 -11.34 11.79 -11.20
CA TYR A 155 -10.62 12.23 -12.39
C TYR A 155 -9.92 11.05 -13.08
N SER A 156 -10.01 10.99 -14.41
CA SER A 156 -9.41 9.91 -15.20
C SER A 156 -8.09 10.34 -15.85
N THR A 157 -7.96 11.62 -16.19
CA THR A 157 -6.79 12.19 -16.85
C THR A 157 -6.27 13.43 -16.12
N VAL A 158 -5.00 13.77 -16.36
CA VAL A 158 -4.39 15.01 -15.86
C VAL A 158 -5.15 16.24 -16.38
N GLY A 159 -5.57 16.23 -17.64
CA GLY A 159 -6.37 17.32 -18.23
C GLY A 159 -7.69 17.55 -17.50
N ASP A 160 -8.41 16.48 -17.14
CA ASP A 160 -9.68 16.58 -16.41
C ASP A 160 -9.48 17.22 -15.03
N ALA A 161 -8.44 16.79 -14.32
CA ALA A 161 -8.10 17.35 -13.02
C ALA A 161 -7.75 18.83 -13.13
N LEU A 162 -6.92 19.21 -14.11
CA LEU A 162 -6.50 20.60 -14.32
C LEU A 162 -7.65 21.53 -14.72
N ARG A 163 -8.66 21.06 -15.46
CA ARG A 163 -9.86 21.87 -15.77
C ARG A 163 -10.62 22.32 -14.52
N THR A 164 -10.45 21.61 -13.40
CA THR A 164 -11.09 21.98 -12.13
C THR A 164 -10.29 23.01 -11.32
N VAL A 165 -9.05 23.28 -11.72
CA VAL A 165 -8.19 24.23 -11.03
C VAL A 165 -8.54 25.65 -11.46
N ARG A 166 -9.00 26.47 -10.50
CA ARG A 166 -9.32 27.88 -10.77
C ARG A 166 -8.09 28.62 -11.27
N GLY A 167 -8.21 29.22 -12.45
CA GLY A 167 -7.12 29.97 -13.08
C GLY A 167 -6.27 29.15 -14.04
N VAL A 168 -6.66 27.89 -14.32
CA VAL A 168 -6.10 27.08 -15.40
C VAL A 168 -7.14 26.94 -16.52
N ARG A 169 -6.68 26.94 -17.77
CA ARG A 169 -7.49 26.59 -18.95
C ARG A 169 -6.74 25.55 -19.76
N ILE A 170 -7.49 24.62 -20.37
CA ILE A 170 -6.95 23.72 -21.38
C ILE A 170 -7.31 24.30 -22.75
N GLN A 171 -6.30 24.60 -23.56
CA GLN A 171 -6.45 25.06 -24.94
C GLN A 171 -6.02 23.95 -25.88
N CYS A 172 -6.84 23.64 -26.87
CA CYS A 172 -6.56 22.59 -27.84
C CYS A 172 -6.33 23.20 -29.21
N ASP A 173 -5.19 22.89 -29.81
CA ASP A 173 -4.90 23.18 -31.21
C ASP A 173 -5.44 22.04 -32.06
N GLN A 174 -6.53 22.31 -32.78
CA GLN A 174 -7.19 21.33 -33.64
C GLN A 174 -6.35 20.95 -34.86
N ALA A 175 -5.44 21.81 -35.34
CA ALA A 175 -4.60 21.51 -36.48
C ALA A 175 -3.46 20.55 -36.11
N ARG A 176 -3.00 20.62 -34.86
CA ARG A 176 -1.92 19.78 -34.32
C ARG A 176 -2.41 18.59 -33.48
N PHE A 177 -3.70 18.53 -33.18
CA PHE A 177 -4.30 17.52 -32.29
C PHE A 177 -3.61 17.47 -30.90
N GLU A 178 -3.23 18.64 -30.38
CA GLU A 178 -2.52 18.77 -29.10
C GLU A 178 -3.28 19.73 -28.18
N CYS A 179 -3.45 19.37 -26.91
CA CYS A 179 -3.97 20.29 -25.90
C CYS A 179 -2.90 20.65 -24.87
N TYR A 180 -2.93 21.90 -24.44
CA TYR A 180 -1.98 22.49 -23.51
C TYR A 180 -2.72 23.18 -22.37
N ALA A 181 -2.16 23.07 -21.17
CA ALA A 181 -2.63 23.87 -20.04
C ALA A 181 -1.97 25.23 -20.09
N VAL A 182 -2.76 26.28 -19.89
CA VAL A 182 -2.30 27.66 -19.79
C VAL A 182 -2.92 28.32 -18.57
N MET A 183 -2.23 29.32 -18.02
CA MET A 183 -2.79 30.13 -16.95
C MET A 183 -3.83 31.09 -17.53
N ALA A 184 -4.99 31.18 -16.90
CA ALA A 184 -6.13 31.94 -17.42
C ALA A 184 -5.83 33.44 -17.62
N ARG A 185 -4.84 33.98 -16.88
CA ARG A 185 -4.37 35.36 -16.99
C ARG A 185 -3.31 35.58 -18.06
N SER A 186 -2.66 34.51 -18.52
CA SER A 186 -1.57 34.55 -19.50
C SER A 186 -1.79 33.46 -20.56
N PRO A 187 -2.91 33.48 -21.31
CA PRO A 187 -3.30 32.38 -22.20
C PRO A 187 -2.34 32.14 -23.37
N ASN A 188 -1.55 33.15 -23.76
CA ASN A 188 -0.55 33.04 -24.83
C ASN A 188 0.83 32.63 -24.31
N CYS A 189 0.92 32.18 -23.05
CA CYS A 189 2.16 31.73 -22.46
C CYS A 189 1.98 30.37 -21.78
N HIS A 190 2.91 29.47 -22.06
CA HIS A 190 2.87 28.10 -21.57
C HIS A 190 3.60 28.01 -20.23
N PRO A 191 3.02 27.32 -19.23
CA PRO A 191 3.68 27.10 -17.96
C PRO A 191 4.84 26.12 -18.12
N THR A 192 5.84 26.24 -17.25
CA THR A 192 6.91 25.25 -17.12
C THR A 192 6.36 23.99 -16.44
N TRP A 193 6.73 22.81 -16.96
CA TRP A 193 6.31 21.53 -16.40
C TRP A 193 7.45 20.89 -15.62
N TYR A 194 7.12 20.30 -14.48
CA TYR A 194 8.03 19.45 -13.73
C TYR A 194 7.37 18.11 -13.46
N ILE A 195 8.11 17.02 -13.64
CA ILE A 195 7.73 15.67 -13.21
C ILE A 195 8.80 15.21 -12.24
N ASP A 196 8.40 14.93 -11.01
CA ASP A 196 9.30 14.46 -9.95
C ASP A 196 10.52 15.37 -9.72
N GLY A 197 10.32 16.68 -9.90
CA GLY A 197 11.36 17.70 -9.75
C GLY A 197 12.24 17.89 -11.00
N ILE A 198 12.00 17.15 -12.09
CA ILE A 198 12.72 17.30 -13.35
C ILE A 198 11.89 18.15 -14.30
N GLU A 199 12.48 19.20 -14.88
CA GLU A 199 11.82 20.03 -15.88
C GLU A 199 11.57 19.23 -17.16
N VAL A 200 10.34 19.32 -17.69
CA VAL A 200 9.92 18.68 -18.94
C VAL A 200 9.24 19.72 -19.84
N HIS A 201 9.21 19.45 -21.14
CA HIS A 201 8.73 20.44 -22.12
C HIS A 201 7.21 20.60 -22.14
N SER A 202 6.47 19.51 -21.95
CA SER A 202 5.00 19.54 -21.94
C SER A 202 4.44 18.26 -21.30
N PHE A 203 3.12 18.25 -21.15
CA PHE A 203 2.32 17.08 -20.82
C PHE A 203 1.27 16.87 -21.92
N GLN A 204 0.75 15.65 -22.02
CA GLN A 204 -0.44 15.36 -22.81
C GLN A 204 -1.67 15.35 -21.90
N GLU A 205 -2.78 15.97 -22.30
CA GLU A 205 -3.97 16.09 -21.46
C GLU A 205 -4.62 14.74 -21.14
N ASN A 206 -4.44 13.76 -22.03
CA ASN A 206 -4.91 12.37 -21.91
C ASN A 206 -4.04 11.50 -20.98
N THR A 207 -2.97 12.05 -20.38
CA THR A 207 -2.10 11.32 -19.46
C THR A 207 -2.94 10.68 -18.35
N PRO A 208 -2.90 9.35 -18.16
CA PRO A 208 -3.66 8.68 -17.11
C PRO A 208 -3.25 9.19 -15.73
N ILE A 209 -4.22 9.59 -14.91
CA ILE A 209 -3.93 10.20 -13.61
C ILE A 209 -3.70 9.18 -12.49
N ARG A 210 -3.91 7.88 -12.75
CA ARG A 210 -3.82 6.80 -11.74
C ARG A 210 -2.47 6.77 -11.02
N ASP A 211 -1.40 7.05 -11.76
CA ASP A 211 -0.02 6.96 -11.28
C ASP A 211 0.48 8.29 -10.70
N ILE A 212 -0.42 9.25 -10.46
CA ILE A 212 -0.09 10.56 -9.91
C ILE A 212 -0.40 10.59 -8.41
N TYR A 213 0.62 10.89 -7.60
CA TYR A 213 0.50 11.16 -6.17
C TYR A 213 -0.07 12.56 -5.92
N GLY A 214 0.36 13.55 -6.70
CA GLY A 214 -0.15 14.90 -6.56
C GLY A 214 0.26 15.84 -7.69
N ILE A 215 -0.49 16.92 -7.82
CA ILE A 215 -0.26 18.01 -8.78
C ILE A 215 -0.20 19.32 -8.01
N GLU A 216 0.84 20.11 -8.24
CA GLU A 216 0.99 21.48 -7.79
C GLU A 216 0.81 22.43 -8.99
N VAL A 217 0.01 23.47 -8.82
CA VAL A 217 -0.22 24.49 -9.86
C VAL A 217 0.06 25.87 -9.29
N TYR A 218 1.04 26.53 -9.88
CA TYR A 218 1.46 27.89 -9.54
C TYR A 218 1.17 28.81 -10.71
N ARG A 219 0.35 29.84 -10.51
CA ARG A 219 -0.19 30.68 -11.59
C ARG A 219 0.63 31.94 -11.87
N GLY A 220 1.62 32.23 -11.02
CA GLY A 220 2.49 33.39 -11.17
C GLY A 220 3.58 33.43 -10.10
N THR A 221 4.53 34.35 -10.28
CA THR A 221 5.78 34.45 -9.52
C THR A 221 5.62 34.54 -8.00
N GLY A 222 4.51 35.10 -7.51
CA GLY A 222 4.23 35.16 -6.06
C GLY A 222 3.80 33.82 -5.43
N GLU A 223 3.44 32.83 -6.24
CA GLU A 223 3.08 31.48 -5.76
C GLU A 223 4.24 30.49 -5.93
N ILE A 224 5.18 30.76 -6.85
CA ILE A 224 6.19 29.81 -7.31
C ILE A 224 7.30 29.61 -6.27
N PRO A 225 7.53 28.37 -5.81
CA PRO A 225 8.68 28.03 -4.97
C PRO A 225 10.00 28.27 -5.69
N ALA A 226 11.05 28.64 -4.94
CA ALA A 226 12.35 28.99 -5.51
C ALA A 226 12.99 27.82 -6.31
N GLU A 227 12.73 26.59 -5.89
CA GLU A 227 13.20 25.36 -6.52
C GLU A 227 12.58 25.10 -7.91
N PHE A 228 11.47 25.75 -8.25
CA PHE A 228 10.84 25.69 -9.57
C PHE A 228 10.98 27.00 -10.35
N GLY A 229 11.99 27.80 -10.00
CA GLY A 229 12.41 28.94 -10.79
C GLY A 229 13.02 28.47 -12.12
N GLY A 230 12.50 28.97 -13.24
CA GLY A 230 12.93 28.64 -14.60
C GLY A 230 12.68 29.78 -15.58
N SER A 231 13.19 29.66 -16.81
CA SER A 231 13.19 30.74 -17.82
C SER A 231 11.79 31.22 -18.25
N THR A 232 10.77 30.35 -18.11
CA THR A 232 9.35 30.63 -18.42
C THR A 232 8.44 30.57 -17.19
N ALA A 233 9.00 30.46 -15.98
CA ALA A 233 8.22 30.34 -14.74
C ALA A 233 7.27 31.53 -14.51
N GLY A 234 7.53 32.69 -15.11
CA GLY A 234 6.59 33.83 -15.13
C GLY A 234 5.22 33.52 -15.75
N CYS A 235 5.12 32.46 -16.54
CA CYS A 235 3.89 31.98 -17.18
C CYS A 235 3.16 30.92 -16.34
N GLY A 236 3.67 30.65 -15.15
CA GLY A 236 3.20 29.65 -14.22
C GLY A 236 4.00 28.35 -14.31
N VAL A 237 3.78 27.50 -13.32
CA VAL A 237 4.48 26.22 -13.17
C VAL A 237 3.45 25.15 -12.80
N ILE A 238 3.55 23.99 -13.43
CA ILE A 238 2.77 22.80 -13.06
C ILE A 238 3.74 21.69 -12.70
N VAL A 239 3.65 21.19 -11.47
CA VAL A 239 4.53 20.14 -10.94
C VAL A 239 3.70 18.89 -10.70
N MET A 240 4.17 17.75 -11.19
CA MET A 240 3.54 16.45 -11.00
C MET A 240 4.47 15.54 -10.21
N TRP A 241 3.89 14.84 -9.24
CA TRP A 241 4.56 13.81 -8.45
C TRP A 241 3.98 12.45 -8.82
N THR A 242 4.82 11.55 -9.31
CA THR A 242 4.41 10.19 -9.68
C THR A 242 4.43 9.27 -8.46
N LYS A 243 3.54 8.26 -8.44
CA LYS A 243 3.61 7.17 -7.47
C LYS A 243 4.82 6.28 -7.76
N SER A 244 5.46 5.80 -6.71
CA SER A 244 6.63 4.91 -6.80
C SER A 244 6.20 3.47 -7.16
N ARG A 245 5.96 3.24 -8.47
CA ARG A 245 5.66 1.96 -9.17
C ARG A 245 4.22 1.40 -9.11
N PRO A 246 3.82 0.61 -10.15
CA PRO A 246 2.55 0.80 -10.83
C PRO A 246 1.40 0.08 -10.12
N TYR A 247 0.33 0.84 -9.91
CA TYR A 247 -0.95 0.34 -9.42
C TYR A 247 -1.47 -0.71 -10.42
N ARG A 248 -1.50 -1.98 -10.01
CA ARG A 248 -2.02 -3.07 -10.83
C ARG A 248 -3.47 -3.36 -10.45
#